data_AF-A0A1B9QV15-F1
#
_entry.id   AF-A0A1B9QV15-F1
#
_cell.length_a   1.000
_cell.length_b   1.000
_cell.length_c   1.000
_cell.angle_alpha   90.00
_cell.angle_beta   90.00
_cell.angle_gamma   90.00
#
_symmetry.space_group_name_H-M   'P 1'
#
loop_
_entity.id
_entity.type
_entity.pdbx_description
1 polymer ?
#
loop_
_entity_poly.entity_id
_entity_poly.type
_entity_poly.pdbx_seq_one_letter_code
_entity_poly.pdbx_strand_id
1 'polypeptide(L)'
;MKKIISALAVTAALASSVAFASTPVMFSSINNFNAPDEQAVGGVRVAALYGKVDDLKGVDLAIVGLSETNNTTGVNLGFFGASKVNESMTGASLGFFNWNTGSTLGANIGAVNLTNDVKGANISFVNYSEGNTLVDIGAANLSDTSTVQFGFFNKTAKIEGVQIGIINCADNGFFKCFPIVNFAK
;
A
#
# COMPACT_ATOMS: atom_id res chain seq x y z
N MET A 1 13.04 26.19 40.43
CA MET A 1 11.98 25.16 40.31
C MET A 1 10.76 25.65 39.53
N LYS A 2 10.10 26.76 39.91
CA LYS A 2 8.90 27.26 39.19
C LYS A 2 9.11 27.54 37.68
N LYS A 3 10.26 28.11 37.28
CA LYS A 3 10.56 28.43 35.87
C LYS A 3 10.81 27.20 34.97
N ILE A 4 11.26 26.08 35.55
CA ILE A 4 11.54 24.84 34.80
C ILE A 4 10.23 24.09 34.52
N ILE A 5 9.31 24.11 35.49
CA ILE A 5 7.97 23.52 35.33
C ILE A 5 7.17 24.24 34.23
N SER A 6 7.28 25.56 34.15
CA SER A 6 6.63 26.35 33.09
C SER A 6 7.19 26.06 31.70
N ALA A 7 8.50 25.84 31.57
CA ALA A 7 9.13 25.51 30.28
C ALA A 7 8.76 24.10 29.79
N LEU A 8 8.66 23.13 30.70
CA LEU A 8 8.27 21.74 30.37
C LEU A 8 6.79 21.64 29.94
N ALA A 9 5.92 22.45 30.52
CA ALA A 9 4.51 22.50 30.15
C ALA A 9 4.29 23.09 28.74
N VAL A 10 5.10 24.08 28.35
CA VAL A 10 5.03 24.70 27.01
C VAL A 10 5.56 23.75 25.94
N THR A 11 6.62 22.98 26.20
CA THR A 11 7.09 21.97 25.25
C THR A 11 6.14 20.77 25.12
N ALA A 12 5.47 20.36 26.21
CA ALA A 12 4.43 19.34 26.16
C ALA A 12 3.18 19.80 25.40
N ALA A 13 2.80 21.08 25.50
CA ALA A 13 1.67 21.66 24.75
C ALA A 13 1.98 21.90 23.26
N LEU A 14 3.25 22.03 22.87
CA LEU A 14 3.67 22.04 21.47
C LEU A 14 3.81 20.62 20.87
N ALA A 15 3.88 19.59 21.73
CA ALA A 15 3.94 18.19 21.35
C ALA A 15 2.58 17.48 21.40
N SER A 16 1.51 18.17 21.79
CA SER A 16 0.16 17.64 21.65
C SER A 16 -0.16 17.55 20.16
N SER A 17 -0.05 16.33 19.62
CA SER A 17 -0.61 16.00 18.32
C SER A 17 -2.05 16.50 18.30
N VAL A 18 -2.37 17.34 17.31
CA VAL A 18 -3.75 17.66 16.99
C VAL A 18 -4.44 16.33 16.69
N ALA A 19 -5.20 15.81 17.64
CA ALA A 19 -6.08 14.69 17.42
C ALA A 19 -7.20 15.21 16.52
N PHE A 20 -7.06 15.04 15.20
CA PHE A 20 -8.17 15.26 14.29
C PHE A 20 -9.34 14.40 14.76
N ALA A 21 -10.51 15.00 14.89
CA ALA A 21 -11.73 14.25 15.14
C ALA A 21 -11.87 13.26 13.97
N SER A 22 -11.80 11.96 14.27
CA SER A 22 -11.98 10.92 13.26
C SER A 22 -13.38 10.34 13.43
N THR A 23 -14.12 10.22 12.33
CA THR A 23 -15.43 9.58 12.39
C THR A 23 -15.27 8.06 12.54
N PRO A 24 -16.01 7.40 13.43
CA PRO A 24 -15.91 5.95 13.59
C PRO A 24 -16.51 5.19 12.39
N VAL A 25 -17.48 5.78 11.69
CA VAL A 25 -18.11 5.17 10.50
C VAL A 25 -18.27 6.24 9.43
N MET A 26 -18.01 5.89 8.18
CA MET A 26 -18.22 6.77 7.03
C MET A 26 -18.84 6.01 5.86
N PHE A 27 -19.78 6.67 5.19
CA PHE A 27 -20.24 6.26 3.87
C PHE A 27 -19.74 7.26 2.83
N SER A 28 -19.20 6.77 1.73
CA SER A 28 -18.70 7.58 0.62
C SER A 28 -19.35 7.18 -0.71
N SER A 29 -19.57 8.17 -1.56
CA SER A 29 -20.10 7.98 -2.91
C SER A 29 -19.50 8.98 -3.92
N ILE A 30 -20.06 9.00 -5.12
CA ILE A 30 -19.65 9.87 -6.23
C ILE A 30 -19.62 11.36 -5.84
N ASN A 31 -18.90 12.16 -6.63
CA ASN A 31 -18.76 13.60 -6.44
C ASN A 31 -18.14 14.00 -5.08
N ASN A 32 -17.20 13.19 -4.57
CA ASN A 32 -16.55 13.39 -3.26
C ASN A 32 -17.53 13.44 -2.08
N PHE A 33 -18.69 12.80 -2.20
CA PHE A 33 -19.64 12.75 -1.10
C PHE A 33 -19.12 11.87 0.02
N ASN A 34 -18.99 12.42 1.22
CA ASN A 34 -18.72 11.70 2.47
C ASN A 34 -19.81 12.02 3.49
N ALA A 35 -20.28 11.00 4.21
CA ALA A 35 -21.19 11.14 5.33
C ALA A 35 -20.64 10.38 6.56
N PRO A 36 -20.26 11.08 7.64
CA PRO A 36 -20.20 12.54 7.77
C PRO A 36 -19.15 13.18 6.85
N ASP A 37 -19.26 14.49 6.63
CA ASP A 37 -18.31 15.28 5.83
C ASP A 37 -17.02 15.53 6.62
N GLU A 38 -16.19 14.50 6.67
CA GLU A 38 -14.91 14.45 7.38
C GLU A 38 -13.84 13.88 6.44
N GLN A 39 -12.57 14.16 6.75
CA GLN A 39 -11.42 13.64 6.01
C GLN A 39 -10.62 12.58 6.77
N ALA A 40 -11.05 12.22 7.99
CA ALA A 40 -10.40 11.20 8.81
C ALA A 40 -11.41 10.17 9.32
N VAL A 41 -11.11 8.88 9.11
CA VAL A 41 -11.94 7.75 9.58
C VAL A 41 -11.16 6.91 10.57
N GLY A 42 -11.73 6.71 11.75
CA GLY A 42 -11.15 5.92 12.86
C GLY A 42 -11.99 4.67 13.14
N GLY A 43 -12.32 3.91 12.11
CA GLY A 43 -13.16 2.73 12.22
C GLY A 43 -13.46 2.11 10.87
N VAL A 44 -14.67 2.27 10.34
CA VAL A 44 -15.09 1.63 9.09
C VAL A 44 -15.54 2.66 8.06
N ARG A 45 -14.99 2.61 6.85
CA ARG A 45 -15.52 3.35 5.69
C ARG A 45 -16.11 2.38 4.67
N VAL A 46 -17.25 2.75 4.09
CA VAL A 46 -17.84 2.08 2.93
C VAL A 46 -17.86 3.08 1.76
N ALA A 47 -16.96 2.91 0.81
CA ALA A 47 -16.96 3.61 -0.47
C ALA A 47 -17.81 2.82 -1.48
N ALA A 48 -19.07 3.23 -1.65
CA ALA A 48 -20.00 2.52 -2.52
C ALA A 48 -19.60 2.61 -4.01
N LEU A 49 -19.26 3.83 -4.47
CA LEU A 49 -18.94 4.14 -5.87
C LEU A 49 -17.62 4.91 -6.02
N TYR A 50 -17.42 5.93 -5.19
CA TYR A 50 -16.16 6.63 -5.04
C TYR A 50 -16.08 7.17 -3.61
N GLY A 51 -14.88 7.40 -3.09
CA GLY A 51 -14.71 8.04 -1.80
C GLY A 51 -13.27 8.44 -1.61
N LYS A 52 -13.03 9.66 -1.13
CA LYS A 52 -11.69 10.16 -0.82
C LYS A 52 -11.67 10.69 0.61
N VAL A 53 -10.68 10.26 1.37
CA VAL A 53 -10.35 10.78 2.71
C VAL A 53 -8.84 10.88 2.81
N ASP A 54 -8.34 11.71 3.72
CA ASP A 54 -6.90 11.85 3.94
C ASP A 54 -6.38 10.67 4.76
N ASP A 55 -7.02 10.38 5.90
CA ASP A 55 -6.57 9.38 6.86
C ASP A 55 -7.64 8.31 7.12
N LEU A 56 -7.25 7.04 7.02
CA LEU A 56 -8.08 5.92 7.44
C LEU A 56 -7.32 5.02 8.40
N LYS A 57 -7.86 4.85 9.62
CA LYS A 57 -7.38 3.92 10.63
C LYS A 57 -8.47 2.90 10.93
N GLY A 58 -8.40 1.74 10.28
CA GLY A 58 -9.40 0.68 10.43
C GLY A 58 -9.67 -0.07 9.13
N VAL A 59 -10.94 -0.24 8.77
CA VAL A 59 -11.35 -1.03 7.59
C VAL A 59 -11.97 -0.12 6.53
N ASP A 60 -11.47 -0.22 5.31
CA ASP A 60 -12.00 0.48 4.15
C ASP A 60 -12.61 -0.51 3.17
N LEU A 61 -13.87 -0.30 2.76
CA LEU A 61 -14.57 -1.18 1.84
C LEU A 61 -14.88 -0.46 0.54
N ALA A 62 -14.25 -0.87 -0.55
CA ALA A 62 -14.60 -0.47 -1.91
C ALA A 62 -15.59 -1.50 -2.48
N ILE A 63 -16.87 -1.11 -2.62
CA ILE A 63 -17.94 -2.05 -3.03
C ILE A 63 -17.86 -2.32 -4.53
N VAL A 64 -18.28 -1.37 -5.37
CA VAL A 64 -18.23 -1.47 -6.85
C VAL A 64 -17.43 -0.32 -7.47
N GLY A 65 -16.72 0.41 -6.62
CA GLY A 65 -16.15 1.72 -6.90
C GLY A 65 -14.66 1.83 -6.61
N LEU A 66 -14.16 3.06 -6.59
CA LEU A 66 -12.80 3.38 -6.17
C LEU A 66 -12.81 3.96 -4.76
N SER A 67 -12.11 3.32 -3.83
CA SER A 67 -11.82 3.89 -2.52
C SER A 67 -10.43 4.51 -2.54
N GLU A 68 -10.32 5.80 -2.24
CA GLU A 68 -9.07 6.56 -2.24
C GLU A 68 -8.74 7.05 -0.82
N THR A 69 -7.51 6.81 -0.37
CA THR A 69 -6.93 7.37 0.85
C THR A 69 -5.57 7.99 0.55
N ASN A 70 -5.12 8.95 1.35
CA ASN A 70 -3.70 9.32 1.34
C ASN A 70 -2.91 8.37 2.24
N ASN A 71 -3.39 8.19 3.47
CA ASN A 71 -2.76 7.34 4.48
C ASN A 71 -3.75 6.30 5.02
N THR A 72 -3.35 5.03 4.99
CA THR A 72 -4.14 3.92 5.57
C THR A 72 -3.32 3.19 6.63
N THR A 73 -3.87 3.05 7.83
CA THR A 73 -3.42 2.07 8.82
C THR A 73 -4.55 1.07 9.07
N GLY A 74 -4.49 -0.10 8.42
CA GLY A 74 -5.51 -1.13 8.56
C GLY A 74 -5.72 -1.96 7.31
N VAL A 75 -6.97 -2.25 6.97
CA VAL A 75 -7.32 -3.19 5.89
C VAL A 75 -8.20 -2.50 4.85
N ASN A 76 -7.76 -2.50 3.59
CA ASN A 76 -8.59 -2.12 2.45
C ASN A 76 -9.17 -3.40 1.80
N LEU A 77 -10.47 -3.40 1.52
CA LEU A 77 -11.22 -4.50 0.92
C LEU A 77 -11.90 -4.04 -0.38
N GLY A 78 -11.42 -4.51 -1.53
CA GLY A 78 -11.95 -4.16 -2.86
C GLY A 78 -12.49 -5.37 -3.63
N PHE A 79 -13.66 -5.88 -3.24
CA PHE A 79 -14.22 -7.11 -3.83
C PHE A 79 -14.84 -6.93 -5.22
N PHE A 80 -15.51 -5.82 -5.51
CA PHE A 80 -15.91 -5.47 -6.89
C PHE A 80 -15.43 -4.06 -7.27
N GLY A 81 -14.55 -3.50 -6.44
CA GLY A 81 -13.95 -2.18 -6.59
C GLY A 81 -12.43 -2.21 -6.54
N ALA A 82 -11.85 -1.03 -6.49
CA ALA A 82 -10.42 -0.79 -6.39
C ALA A 82 -10.11 -0.01 -5.11
N SER A 83 -8.98 -0.33 -4.47
CA SER A 83 -8.45 0.47 -3.36
C SER A 83 -7.21 1.20 -3.82
N LYS A 84 -7.17 2.53 -3.62
CA LYS A 84 -6.03 3.38 -3.94
C LYS A 84 -5.50 4.08 -2.71
N VAL A 85 -4.21 3.91 -2.43
CA VAL A 85 -3.49 4.62 -1.35
C VAL A 85 -2.41 5.48 -1.95
N ASN A 86 -2.52 6.80 -1.77
CA ASN A 86 -1.65 7.75 -2.46
C ASN A 86 -0.24 7.86 -1.82
N GLU A 87 -0.14 7.87 -0.49
CA GLU A 87 1.10 8.22 0.24
C GLU A 87 1.66 7.07 1.07
N SER A 88 0.89 6.52 2.01
CA SER A 88 1.40 5.43 2.87
C SER A 88 0.32 4.44 3.30
N MET A 89 0.69 3.16 3.28
CA MET A 89 -0.14 2.08 3.83
C MET A 89 0.66 1.32 4.88
N THR A 90 0.08 1.15 6.07
CA THR A 90 0.49 0.14 7.05
C THR A 90 -0.65 -0.86 7.23
N GLY A 91 -0.49 -2.09 6.75
CA GLY A 91 -1.52 -3.12 6.86
C GLY A 91 -1.72 -3.93 5.58
N ALA A 92 -2.95 -4.16 5.16
CA ALA A 92 -3.25 -5.03 4.03
C ALA A 92 -4.26 -4.43 3.05
N SER A 93 -4.03 -4.60 1.76
CA SER A 93 -5.05 -4.40 0.71
C SER A 93 -5.43 -5.74 0.11
N LEU A 94 -6.72 -6.10 0.16
CA LEU A 94 -7.28 -7.33 -0.38
C LEU A 94 -8.36 -6.97 -1.40
N GLY A 95 -8.17 -7.30 -2.68
CA GLY A 95 -9.15 -6.95 -3.70
C GLY A 95 -8.76 -7.35 -5.11
N PHE A 96 -9.64 -7.14 -6.10
CA PHE A 96 -9.26 -7.41 -7.49
C PHE A 96 -8.12 -6.49 -7.95
N PHE A 97 -8.19 -5.21 -7.55
CA PHE A 97 -7.24 -4.19 -7.96
C PHE A 97 -6.78 -3.37 -6.75
N ASN A 98 -5.50 -3.46 -6.43
CA ASN A 98 -4.86 -2.66 -5.38
C ASN A 98 -3.88 -1.67 -6.02
N TRP A 99 -4.04 -0.39 -5.72
CA TRP A 99 -3.24 0.69 -6.30
C TRP A 99 -2.57 1.52 -5.21
N ASN A 100 -1.35 1.16 -4.81
CA ASN A 100 -0.61 1.85 -3.76
C ASN A 100 0.56 2.62 -4.38
N THR A 101 0.34 3.89 -4.75
CA THR A 101 1.39 4.72 -5.35
C THR A 101 2.46 5.17 -4.34
N GLY A 102 2.16 5.02 -3.06
CA GLY A 102 3.05 5.38 -1.97
C GLY A 102 3.89 4.23 -1.42
N SER A 103 4.34 4.38 -0.16
CA SER A 103 5.07 3.33 0.57
C SER A 103 4.11 2.39 1.29
N THR A 104 4.26 1.10 1.07
CA THR A 104 3.53 0.04 1.77
C THR A 104 4.43 -0.64 2.80
N LEU A 105 3.99 -0.69 4.06
CA LEU A 105 4.44 -1.62 5.07
C LEU A 105 3.35 -2.67 5.30
N GLY A 106 3.47 -3.83 4.66
CA GLY A 106 2.46 -4.89 4.75
C GLY A 106 2.21 -5.62 3.44
N ALA A 107 0.95 -5.99 3.18
CA ALA A 107 0.62 -6.92 2.10
C ALA A 107 -0.41 -6.38 1.10
N ASN A 108 -0.19 -6.62 -0.19
CA ASN A 108 -1.17 -6.38 -1.25
C ASN A 108 -1.54 -7.71 -1.89
N ILE A 109 -2.79 -8.13 -1.77
CA ILE A 109 -3.27 -9.41 -2.27
C ILE A 109 -4.42 -9.17 -3.24
N GLY A 110 -4.28 -9.64 -4.48
CA GLY A 110 -5.30 -9.38 -5.49
C GLY A 110 -5.13 -10.06 -6.83
N ALA A 111 -5.85 -9.59 -7.84
CA ALA A 111 -5.60 -10.00 -9.23
C ALA A 111 -4.47 -9.14 -9.84
N VAL A 112 -4.50 -7.83 -9.56
CA VAL A 112 -3.48 -6.88 -9.98
C VAL A 112 -3.06 -6.00 -8.81
N ASN A 113 -1.76 -5.89 -8.60
CA ASN A 113 -1.17 -4.93 -7.68
C ASN A 113 -0.34 -3.92 -8.47
N LEU A 114 -0.73 -2.64 -8.42
CA LEU A 114 0.08 -1.51 -8.87
C LEU A 114 0.66 -0.83 -7.64
N THR A 115 1.98 -0.94 -7.44
CA THR A 115 2.64 -0.48 -6.22
C THR A 115 3.84 0.42 -6.52
N ASN A 116 4.36 1.11 -5.51
CA ASN A 116 5.65 1.77 -5.60
C ASN A 116 6.70 1.07 -4.74
N ASP A 117 6.78 1.40 -3.44
CA ASP A 117 7.68 0.73 -2.49
C ASP A 117 6.87 -0.21 -1.59
N VAL A 118 7.32 -1.46 -1.41
CA VAL A 118 6.63 -2.48 -0.61
C VAL A 118 7.60 -3.19 0.33
N LYS A 119 7.56 -2.79 1.59
CA LYS A 119 8.15 -3.50 2.73
C LYS A 119 7.18 -4.56 3.22
N GLY A 120 7.09 -5.66 2.48
CA GLY A 120 6.25 -6.80 2.79
C GLY A 120 6.03 -7.67 1.56
N ALA A 121 4.78 -7.95 1.20
CA ALA A 121 4.47 -8.89 0.12
C ALA A 121 3.42 -8.37 -0.85
N ASN A 122 3.70 -8.47 -2.15
CA ASN A 122 2.70 -8.39 -3.20
C ASN A 122 2.38 -9.79 -3.71
N ILE A 123 1.12 -10.20 -3.62
CA ILE A 123 0.65 -11.52 -4.05
C ILE A 123 -0.51 -11.31 -5.02
N SER A 124 -0.28 -11.54 -6.32
CA SER A 124 -1.34 -11.38 -7.32
C SER A 124 -1.08 -12.14 -8.61
N PHE A 125 -1.97 -12.04 -9.60
CA PHE A 125 -1.64 -12.55 -10.93
C PHE A 125 -0.58 -11.66 -11.61
N VAL A 126 -0.70 -10.33 -11.47
CA VAL A 126 0.25 -9.35 -12.01
C VAL A 126 0.64 -8.35 -10.93
N ASN A 127 1.92 -8.37 -10.54
CA ASN A 127 2.52 -7.33 -9.71
C ASN A 127 3.33 -6.38 -10.60
N TYR A 128 3.03 -5.09 -10.53
CA TYR A 128 3.81 -4.03 -11.17
C TYR A 128 4.18 -3.00 -10.12
N SER A 129 5.47 -2.86 -9.85
CA SER A 129 6.02 -1.92 -8.86
C SER A 129 6.99 -0.95 -9.52
N GLU A 130 6.83 0.35 -9.25
CA GLU A 130 7.78 1.36 -9.75
C GLU A 130 9.01 1.54 -8.85
N GLY A 131 8.96 1.02 -7.61
CA GLY A 131 10.01 1.13 -6.61
C GLY A 131 10.53 -0.22 -6.10
N ASN A 132 10.88 -0.26 -4.82
CA ASN A 132 11.54 -1.40 -4.17
C ASN A 132 10.52 -2.35 -3.54
N THR A 133 10.61 -3.64 -3.85
CA THR A 133 9.76 -4.68 -3.25
C THR A 133 10.57 -5.73 -2.51
N LEU A 134 10.08 -6.21 -1.37
CA LEU A 134 10.73 -7.30 -0.65
C LEU A 134 10.34 -8.67 -1.21
N VAL A 135 9.04 -8.92 -1.39
CA VAL A 135 8.53 -10.20 -1.87
C VAL A 135 7.42 -9.96 -2.89
N ASP A 136 7.62 -10.43 -4.12
CA ASP A 136 6.59 -10.45 -5.16
C ASP A 136 6.28 -11.89 -5.58
N ILE A 137 5.02 -12.27 -5.51
CA ILE A 137 4.53 -13.60 -5.91
C ILE A 137 3.41 -13.41 -6.93
N GLY A 138 3.55 -13.98 -8.12
CA GLY A 138 2.52 -13.89 -9.14
C GLY A 138 2.85 -14.56 -10.46
N ALA A 139 1.94 -14.49 -11.44
CA ALA A 139 2.23 -15.00 -12.78
C ALA A 139 3.29 -14.11 -13.46
N ALA A 140 3.16 -12.79 -13.30
CA ALA A 140 4.13 -11.80 -13.75
C ALA A 140 4.48 -10.84 -12.61
N ASN A 141 5.78 -10.66 -12.35
CA ASN A 141 6.31 -9.70 -11.39
C ASN A 141 7.24 -8.73 -12.13
N LEU A 142 6.93 -7.44 -12.06
CA LEU A 142 7.72 -6.35 -12.61
C LEU A 142 8.01 -5.35 -11.50
N SER A 143 9.27 -5.03 -11.27
CA SER A 143 9.70 -4.04 -10.27
C SER A 143 10.88 -3.23 -10.78
N ASP A 144 11.21 -2.11 -10.14
CA ASP A 144 12.52 -1.48 -10.32
C ASP A 144 13.60 -2.26 -9.54
N THR A 145 13.36 -2.53 -8.27
CA THR A 145 14.25 -3.29 -7.39
C THR A 145 13.46 -4.34 -6.60
N SER A 146 13.99 -5.55 -6.46
CA SER A 146 13.32 -6.60 -5.68
C SER A 146 14.28 -7.55 -4.96
N THR A 147 13.91 -7.97 -3.74
CA THR A 147 14.67 -8.98 -2.98
C THR A 147 14.30 -10.39 -3.39
N VAL A 148 13.00 -10.72 -3.42
CA VAL A 148 12.51 -12.05 -3.80
C VAL A 148 11.37 -11.92 -4.80
N GLN A 149 11.49 -12.61 -5.94
CA GLN A 149 10.36 -12.80 -6.86
C GLN A 149 10.09 -14.28 -7.13
N PHE A 150 8.82 -14.66 -7.15
CA PHE A 150 8.37 -15.98 -7.55
C PHE A 150 7.26 -15.87 -8.59
N GLY A 151 7.44 -16.47 -9.76
CA GLY A 151 6.44 -16.39 -10.81
C GLY A 151 6.77 -17.07 -12.13
N PHE A 152 5.89 -16.99 -13.12
CA PHE A 152 6.24 -17.47 -14.46
C PHE A 152 7.23 -16.53 -15.15
N PHE A 153 7.01 -15.23 -14.98
CA PHE A 153 7.87 -14.18 -15.50
C PHE A 153 8.23 -13.19 -14.39
N ASN A 154 9.52 -13.03 -14.16
CA ASN A 154 10.09 -12.12 -13.18
C ASN A 154 10.99 -11.12 -13.91
N LYS A 155 10.79 -9.82 -13.67
CA LYS A 155 11.63 -8.76 -14.24
C LYS A 155 11.87 -7.67 -13.21
N THR A 156 13.13 -7.32 -13.03
CA THR A 156 13.53 -6.17 -12.22
C THR A 156 14.72 -5.45 -12.87
N ALA A 157 14.98 -4.19 -12.57
CA ALA A 157 16.25 -3.58 -12.93
C ALA A 157 17.36 -4.11 -12.00
N LYS A 158 17.07 -4.20 -10.69
CA LYS A 158 18.01 -4.68 -9.67
C LYS A 158 17.41 -5.82 -8.81
N ILE A 159 18.12 -6.94 -8.71
CA ILE A 159 17.89 -8.01 -7.73
C ILE A 159 18.78 -7.77 -6.51
N GLU A 160 18.23 -7.97 -5.32
CA GLU A 160 18.99 -7.99 -4.06
C GLU A 160 19.01 -9.37 -3.38
N GLY A 161 18.21 -10.32 -3.86
CA GLY A 161 18.18 -11.70 -3.39
C GLY A 161 18.08 -12.69 -4.54
N VAL A 162 16.88 -13.24 -4.76
CA VAL A 162 16.64 -14.33 -5.70
C VAL A 162 15.34 -14.16 -6.48
N GLN A 163 15.36 -14.53 -7.76
CA GLN A 163 14.17 -14.74 -8.57
C GLN A 163 14.02 -16.22 -8.86
N ILE A 164 12.82 -16.75 -8.78
CA ILE A 164 12.49 -18.13 -9.11
C ILE A 164 11.30 -18.13 -10.07
N GLY A 165 11.48 -18.71 -11.25
CA GLY A 165 10.47 -18.66 -12.29
C GLY A 165 10.90 -19.24 -13.62
N ILE A 166 9.97 -19.34 -14.57
CA ILE A 166 10.30 -19.87 -15.90
C ILE A 166 11.29 -18.94 -16.60
N ILE A 167 11.06 -17.63 -16.51
CA ILE A 167 11.95 -16.59 -17.05
C ILE A 167 12.20 -15.54 -15.97
N ASN A 168 13.47 -15.27 -15.68
CA ASN A 168 13.90 -14.33 -14.64
C ASN A 168 14.90 -13.33 -15.22
N CYS A 169 14.53 -12.06 -15.32
CA CYS A 169 15.34 -11.00 -15.93
C CYS A 169 15.74 -9.92 -14.92
N ALA A 170 17.04 -9.59 -14.91
CA ALA A 170 17.61 -8.52 -14.10
C ALA A 170 18.91 -7.98 -14.69
N ASP A 171 19.10 -6.65 -14.70
CA ASP A 171 20.29 -6.04 -15.29
C ASP A 171 21.57 -6.39 -14.50
N ASN A 172 21.44 -6.57 -13.18
CA ASN A 172 22.51 -7.03 -12.29
C ASN A 172 22.45 -8.53 -11.97
N GLY A 173 21.64 -9.32 -12.69
CA GLY A 173 21.54 -10.76 -12.47
C GLY A 173 22.81 -11.52 -12.87
N PHE A 174 22.94 -12.77 -12.40
CA PHE A 174 23.96 -13.71 -12.84
C PHE A 174 24.04 -13.77 -14.38
N PHE A 175 22.87 -13.77 -15.02
CA PHE A 175 22.67 -13.35 -16.40
C PHE A 175 21.51 -12.36 -16.51
N LYS A 176 21.50 -11.56 -17.59
CA LYS A 176 20.42 -10.60 -17.87
C LYS A 176 19.04 -11.24 -17.87
N CYS A 177 18.91 -12.45 -18.41
CA CYS A 177 17.74 -13.31 -18.26
C CYS A 177 18.21 -14.76 -18.10
N PHE A 178 17.69 -15.48 -17.11
CA PHE A 178 18.03 -16.88 -16.85
C PHE A 178 16.79 -17.71 -16.47
N PRO A 179 16.64 -18.95 -16.96
CA PRO A 179 15.51 -19.79 -16.61
C PRO A 179 15.64 -20.36 -15.20
N ILE A 180 14.50 -20.71 -14.60
CA ILE A 180 14.33 -21.39 -13.30
C ILE A 180 14.72 -20.51 -12.10
N VAL A 181 15.92 -19.96 -12.08
CA VAL A 181 16.45 -19.15 -10.97
C VAL A 181 17.29 -17.98 -11.51
N ASN A 182 17.35 -16.85 -10.83
CA ASN A 182 18.36 -15.79 -11.06
C ASN A 182 18.69 -15.11 -9.73
N PHE A 183 19.87 -14.54 -9.59
CA PHE A 183 20.34 -13.89 -8.36
C PHE A 183 21.35 -12.79 -8.71
N ALA A 184 21.59 -11.86 -7.77
CA ALA A 184 22.54 -10.76 -7.99
C ALA A 184 23.97 -11.27 -8.23
N LYS A 185 24.68 -10.67 -9.18
CA LYS A 185 26.10 -10.95 -9.46
C LYS A 185 27.05 -10.33 -8.43
#